data_AF-A0A1U9X6Z4-F1
#
_entry.id   AF-A0A1U9X6Z4-F1
#
_cell.length_a   1.000
_cell.length_b   1.000
_cell.length_c   1.000
_cell.angle_alpha   90.00
_cell.angle_beta   90.00
_cell.angle_gamma   90.00
#
_symmetry.space_group_name_H-M   'P 1'
#
loop_
_entity.id
_entity.type
_entity.pdbx_description
1 polymer ?
#
loop_
_entity_poly.entity_id
_entity_poly.type
_entity_poly.pdbx_seq_one_letter_code
_entity_poly.pdbx_strand_id
1 'polypeptide(L)'
;VKADVHSVVSSSRLDSIRSVYGVSVAKNLMKVEVSSCDSSGCTFDMDGFISNSNYVAKKTILVLFINDRLVECSTLKRAVEIVYAATLPKASKPFVYMSINLPREHVDINIHPTKKEVSLLNQEIIIEMIQSEVELKLRNANDTRTFQEQKVEYIQSTLTSLRSDPPVSPTPSGQKPQKV
;
A
#
# COMPACT_ATOMS: atom_id res chain seq x y z
N VAL A 1 -31.82 7.16 20.50
CA VAL A 1 -30.91 6.34 21.33
C VAL A 1 -29.50 6.67 20.88
N LYS A 2 -28.73 7.40 21.72
CA LYS A 2 -27.33 7.77 21.46
C LYS A 2 -26.49 6.49 21.47
N ALA A 3 -25.70 6.25 20.43
CA ALA A 3 -24.79 5.12 20.39
C ALA A 3 -23.57 5.42 21.28
N ASP A 4 -23.43 4.64 22.36
CA ASP A 4 -22.25 4.64 23.22
C ASP A 4 -21.08 3.96 22.50
N VAL A 5 -20.05 4.75 22.18
CA VAL A 5 -18.77 4.23 21.66
C VAL A 5 -18.04 3.56 22.83
N HIS A 6 -18.15 2.24 22.92
CA HIS A 6 -17.34 1.44 23.83
C HIS A 6 -15.93 1.35 23.24
N SER A 7 -14.97 2.07 23.84
CA SER A 7 -13.55 1.87 23.56
C SER A 7 -13.10 0.57 24.23
N VAL A 8 -13.22 -0.53 23.49
CA VAL A 8 -12.74 -1.84 23.93
C VAL A 8 -11.23 -1.91 23.63
N VAL A 9 -10.44 -1.86 24.70
CA VAL A 9 -9.20 -2.63 24.93
C VAL A 9 -8.16 -2.61 23.79
N SER A 10 -7.13 -1.77 23.94
CA SER A 10 -5.88 -1.79 23.14
C SER A 10 -6.08 -2.09 21.64
N SER A 11 -6.97 -1.33 20.99
CA SER A 11 -7.17 -1.45 19.55
C SER A 11 -5.86 -1.14 18.84
N SER A 12 -5.36 -2.07 18.02
CA SER A 12 -4.17 -1.82 17.21
C SER A 12 -4.39 -0.58 16.34
N ARG A 13 -3.32 0.13 15.93
CA ARG A 13 -3.46 1.30 15.04
C ARG A 13 -4.28 0.97 13.78
N LEU A 14 -4.19 -0.28 13.31
CA LEU A 14 -4.95 -0.81 12.19
C LEU A 14 -6.46 -0.91 12.52
N ASP A 15 -6.83 -1.36 13.73
CA ASP A 15 -8.24 -1.40 14.17
C ASP A 15 -8.85 -0.01 14.30
N SER A 16 -8.07 0.96 14.78
CA SER A 16 -8.50 2.37 14.80
C SER A 16 -8.77 2.89 13.39
N ILE A 17 -7.87 2.61 12.44
CA ILE A 17 -8.07 2.97 11.03
C ILE A 17 -9.30 2.27 10.45
N ARG A 18 -9.50 0.99 10.76
CA ARG A 18 -10.68 0.22 10.35
C ARG A 18 -11.98 0.82 10.87
N SER A 19 -12.00 1.27 12.13
CA SER A 19 -13.18 1.85 12.75
C SER A 19 -13.53 3.22 12.16
N VAL A 20 -12.53 4.03 11.80
CA VAL A 20 -12.74 5.41 11.32
C VAL A 20 -12.95 5.47 9.81
N TYR A 21 -12.13 4.75 9.04
CA TYR A 21 -12.11 4.81 7.58
C TYR A 21 -12.77 3.58 6.91
N GLY A 22 -13.15 2.58 7.70
CA GLY A 22 -13.87 1.40 7.24
C GLY A 22 -12.98 0.22 6.86
N VAL A 23 -13.61 -0.93 6.73
CA VAL A 23 -12.96 -2.24 6.50
C VAL A 23 -12.24 -2.28 5.15
N SER A 24 -12.76 -1.58 4.14
CA SER A 24 -12.16 -1.53 2.80
C SER A 24 -10.78 -0.87 2.80
N VAL A 25 -10.57 0.15 3.63
CA VAL A 25 -9.26 0.80 3.74
C VAL A 25 -8.31 -0.15 4.45
N ALA A 26 -8.68 -0.59 5.65
CA ALA A 26 -7.85 -1.45 6.50
C ALA A 26 -7.36 -2.74 5.80
N LYS A 27 -8.19 -3.35 4.95
CA LYS A 27 -7.83 -4.57 4.20
C LYS A 27 -6.71 -4.33 3.17
N ASN A 28 -6.58 -3.11 2.67
CA ASN A 28 -5.64 -2.76 1.62
C ASN A 28 -4.40 -2.02 2.14
N LEU A 29 -4.12 -2.09 3.45
CA LEU A 29 -2.96 -1.45 4.05
C LEU A 29 -1.77 -2.39 4.13
N MET A 30 -0.58 -1.81 3.95
CA MET A 30 0.71 -2.44 4.14
C MET A 30 1.53 -1.61 5.13
N LYS A 31 2.22 -2.28 6.05
CA LYS A 31 3.05 -1.64 7.08
C LYS A 31 4.35 -1.10 6.45
N VAL A 32 4.73 0.10 6.86
CA VAL A 32 6.00 0.76 6.50
C VAL A 32 6.64 1.25 7.78
N GLU A 33 7.93 1.01 7.93
CA GLU A 33 8.71 1.41 9.09
C GLU A 33 10.01 2.02 8.58
N VAL A 34 10.40 3.17 9.13
CA VAL A 34 11.64 3.86 8.80
C VAL A 34 12.28 4.32 10.09
N SER A 35 13.46 3.82 10.39
CA SER A 35 14.28 4.28 11.52
C SER A 35 15.61 4.81 11.00
N SER A 36 16.00 6.00 11.44
CA SER A 36 17.34 6.54 11.22
C SER A 36 18.01 6.73 12.58
N CYS A 37 19.18 6.10 12.74
CA CYS A 37 19.98 6.21 13.95
C CYS A 37 21.40 6.62 13.58
N ASP A 38 21.94 7.58 14.33
CA ASP A 38 23.33 7.99 14.24
C ASP A 38 24.10 7.42 15.45
N SER A 39 25.41 7.63 15.48
CA SER A 39 26.36 7.22 16.52
C SER A 39 25.97 7.69 17.93
N SER A 40 25.07 8.68 18.04
CA SER A 40 24.56 9.27 19.28
C SER A 40 23.15 8.80 19.69
N GLY A 41 22.47 7.97 18.87
CA GLY A 41 21.12 7.46 19.15
C GLY A 41 20.17 7.54 17.94
N CYS A 42 18.92 7.14 18.13
CA CYS A 42 17.90 7.22 17.07
C CYS A 42 17.34 8.64 16.97
N THR A 43 17.60 9.27 15.82
CA THR A 43 17.24 10.66 15.53
C THR A 43 15.85 10.77 14.91
N PHE A 44 15.37 9.70 14.29
CA PHE A 44 14.07 9.61 13.63
C PHE A 44 13.53 8.19 13.66
N ASP A 45 12.29 8.03 14.11
CA ASP A 45 11.56 6.76 14.08
C ASP A 45 10.17 6.99 13.51
N MET A 46 9.78 6.21 12.51
CA MET A 46 8.53 6.36 11.80
C MET A 46 7.89 4.99 11.59
N ASP A 47 6.66 4.88 12.08
CA ASP A 47 5.78 3.76 11.81
C ASP A 47 4.61 4.23 10.97
N GLY A 48 4.16 3.41 10.02
CA GLY A 48 3.05 3.78 9.18
C GLY A 48 2.32 2.62 8.51
N PHE A 49 1.20 2.98 7.92
CA PHE A 49 0.42 2.13 7.02
C PHE A 49 0.16 2.91 5.75
N ILE A 50 0.49 2.30 4.62
CA ILE A 50 0.23 2.87 3.30
C ILE A 50 -0.69 1.94 2.52
N SER A 51 -1.44 2.47 1.56
CA SER A 51 -2.36 1.66 0.75
C SER A 51 -1.66 0.92 -0.38
N ASN A 52 -2.03 -0.34 -0.63
CA ASN A 52 -1.53 -1.11 -1.78
C ASN A 52 -2.24 -0.73 -3.10
N SER A 53 -1.85 -1.41 -4.19
CA SER A 53 -2.39 -1.17 -5.54
C SER A 53 -3.88 -1.51 -5.75
N ASN A 54 -4.52 -2.19 -4.80
CA ASN A 54 -5.94 -2.52 -4.87
C ASN A 54 -6.83 -1.41 -4.28
N TYR A 55 -6.23 -0.46 -3.55
CA TYR A 55 -6.96 0.68 -3.02
C TYR A 55 -7.15 1.74 -4.10
N VAL A 56 -8.41 2.06 -4.40
CA VAL A 56 -8.77 3.11 -5.35
C VAL A 56 -9.63 4.15 -4.64
N ALA A 57 -9.18 5.40 -4.66
CA ALA A 57 -9.88 6.53 -4.07
C ALA A 57 -9.89 7.74 -5.00
N LYS A 58 -10.83 8.65 -4.76
CA LYS A 58 -10.93 9.93 -5.50
C LYS A 58 -9.95 10.98 -4.98
N LYS A 59 -9.51 10.86 -3.72
CA LYS A 59 -8.68 11.85 -3.02
C LYS A 59 -7.66 11.14 -2.13
N THR A 60 -6.46 11.71 -2.09
CA THR A 60 -5.40 11.27 -1.18
C THR A 60 -5.72 11.68 0.25
N ILE A 61 -5.66 10.72 1.15
CA ILE A 61 -5.82 10.92 2.59
C ILE A 61 -4.45 10.69 3.23
N LEU A 62 -3.92 11.73 3.87
CA LEU A 62 -2.72 11.66 4.69
C LEU A 62 -3.12 11.94 6.13
N VAL A 63 -2.84 10.98 7.01
CA VAL A 63 -2.99 11.11 8.45
C VAL A 63 -1.59 11.07 9.04
N LEU A 64 -1.07 12.23 9.42
CA LEU A 64 0.29 12.37 9.93
C LEU A 64 0.25 12.75 11.40
N PHE A 65 0.89 11.92 12.22
CA PHE A 65 1.18 12.22 13.61
C PHE A 65 2.66 12.51 13.78
N ILE A 66 3.00 13.56 14.52
CA ILE A 66 4.36 13.86 14.95
C ILE A 66 4.34 14.04 16.46
N ASN A 67 5.06 13.18 17.19
CA ASN A 67 5.06 13.16 18.66
C ASN A 67 3.63 13.21 19.24
N ASP A 68 2.77 12.30 18.77
CA ASP A 68 1.35 12.14 19.13
C ASP A 68 0.42 13.32 18.76
N ARG A 69 0.88 14.28 17.95
CA ARG A 69 0.05 15.38 17.47
C ARG A 69 -0.32 15.19 16.01
N LEU A 70 -1.60 15.35 15.68
CA LEU A 70 -2.05 15.41 14.29
C LEU A 70 -1.53 16.68 13.62
N VAL A 71 -0.75 16.52 12.56
CA VAL A 71 -0.07 17.59 11.81
C VAL A 71 -0.49 17.53 10.34
N GLU A 72 -0.65 18.70 9.73
CA GLU A 72 -0.85 18.80 8.29
C GLU A 72 0.49 19.13 7.61
N CYS A 73 0.89 18.33 6.63
CA CYS A 73 2.08 18.58 5.83
C CYS A 73 1.78 18.41 4.34
N SER A 74 1.57 19.52 3.65
CA SER A 74 1.24 19.55 2.22
C SER A 74 2.41 19.06 1.36
N THR A 75 3.65 19.39 1.74
CA THR A 75 4.87 18.95 1.05
C THR A 75 5.00 17.43 1.08
N LEU A 76 4.87 16.81 2.27
CA LEU A 76 4.91 15.35 2.39
C LEU A 76 3.76 14.69 1.62
N LYS A 77 2.54 15.24 1.72
CA LYS A 77 1.39 14.74 0.95
C LYS A 77 1.69 14.72 -0.54
N ARG A 78 2.21 15.84 -1.08
CA ARG A 78 2.55 15.96 -2.50
C ARG A 78 3.66 15.00 -2.90
N ALA A 79 4.69 14.89 -2.06
CA ALA A 79 5.82 13.98 -2.25
C ALA A 79 5.38 12.52 -2.38
N VAL A 80 4.49 12.06 -1.50
CA VAL A 80 3.94 10.70 -1.56
C VAL A 80 3.02 10.51 -2.79
N GLU A 81 2.19 11.49 -3.14
CA GLU A 81 1.36 11.41 -4.36
C GLU A 81 2.20 11.22 -5.62
N ILE A 82 3.37 11.86 -5.72
CA ILE A 82 4.27 11.73 -6.87
C ILE A 82 4.79 10.29 -6.96
N VAL A 83 5.25 9.71 -5.84
CA VAL A 83 5.74 8.32 -5.79
C VAL A 83 4.63 7.34 -6.21
N TYR A 84 3.41 7.53 -5.71
CA TYR A 84 2.28 6.69 -6.07
C TYR A 84 1.86 6.85 -7.54
N ALA A 85 1.88 8.07 -8.08
CA ALA A 85 1.57 8.29 -9.49
C ALA A 85 2.60 7.64 -10.42
N ALA A 86 3.88 7.63 -10.03
CA ALA A 86 4.96 7.00 -10.79
C ALA A 86 4.93 5.48 -10.71
N THR A 87 4.67 4.91 -9.53
CA THR A 87 4.69 3.45 -9.31
C THR A 87 3.36 2.77 -9.62
N LEU A 88 2.23 3.42 -9.32
CA LEU A 88 0.88 2.87 -9.41
C LEU A 88 -0.10 3.86 -10.06
N PRO A 89 -0.07 4.04 -11.40
CA PRO A 89 -0.94 5.01 -12.08
C PRO A 89 -2.45 4.81 -11.81
N LYS A 90 -2.88 3.55 -11.66
CA LYS A 90 -4.28 3.17 -11.36
C LYS A 90 -4.70 3.46 -9.90
N ALA A 91 -3.74 3.57 -8.99
CA ALA A 91 -3.94 3.79 -7.55
C ALA A 91 -3.19 5.05 -7.07
N SER A 92 -3.19 6.11 -7.89
CA SER A 92 -2.44 7.34 -7.66
C SER A 92 -2.92 8.20 -6.49
N LYS A 93 -4.02 7.82 -5.83
CA LYS A 93 -4.62 8.52 -4.68
C LYS A 93 -4.59 7.62 -3.45
N PRO A 94 -3.46 7.59 -2.73
CA PRO A 94 -3.28 6.65 -1.64
C PRO A 94 -4.01 7.06 -0.36
N PHE A 95 -4.19 6.06 0.50
CA PHE A 95 -4.40 6.27 1.93
C PHE A 95 -3.06 6.09 2.63
N VAL A 96 -2.71 7.04 3.48
CA VAL A 96 -1.41 7.09 4.15
C VAL A 96 -1.64 7.46 5.61
N TYR A 97 -1.17 6.59 6.50
CA TYR A 97 -1.06 6.86 7.93
C TYR A 97 0.41 6.78 8.32
N MET A 98 0.91 7.80 9.01
CA MET A 98 2.29 7.86 9.48
C MET A 98 2.31 8.44 10.89
N SER A 99 3.07 7.80 11.77
CA SER A 99 3.36 8.26 13.12
C SER A 99 4.87 8.40 13.24
N ILE A 100 5.31 9.64 13.39
CA ILE A 100 6.72 10.02 13.47
C ILE A 100 7.04 10.39 14.91
N ASN A 101 8.07 9.76 15.45
CA ASN A 101 8.68 10.08 16.72
C ASN A 101 10.04 10.72 16.47
N LEU A 102 10.21 11.94 17.00
CA LEU A 102 11.39 12.76 16.82
C LEU A 102 11.77 13.39 18.16
N PRO A 103 13.08 13.49 18.49
CA PRO A 103 13.52 14.26 19.64
C PRO A 103 13.00 15.69 19.59
N ARG A 104 12.58 16.25 20.73
CA ARG A 104 11.97 17.59 20.80
C ARG A 104 12.87 18.70 20.23
N GLU A 105 14.18 18.49 20.29
CA GLU A 105 15.20 19.41 19.78
C GLU A 105 15.17 19.52 18.25
N HIS A 106 14.65 18.52 17.55
CA HIS A 106 14.55 18.48 16.08
C HIS A 106 13.17 18.90 15.55
N VAL A 107 12.24 19.29 16.44
CA VAL A 107 10.87 19.63 16.06
C VAL A 107 10.49 20.99 16.63
N ASP A 108 10.47 22.01 15.77
CA ASP A 108 9.89 23.31 16.10
C ASP A 108 8.39 23.27 15.81
N ILE A 109 7.62 22.82 16.80
CA ILE A 109 6.17 22.77 16.69
C ILE A 109 5.61 24.15 17.03
N ASN A 110 5.49 25.01 16.02
CA ASN A 110 4.81 26.30 16.15
C ASN A 110 3.28 26.10 16.07
N ILE A 111 2.67 25.46 17.09
CA ILE A 111 1.22 25.20 17.14
C ILE A 111 0.45 26.50 17.41
N HIS A 112 0.00 27.17 16.36
CA HIS A 112 -1.08 28.16 16.50
C HIS A 112 -2.43 27.41 16.60
N PRO A 113 -3.38 27.84 17.45
CA PRO A 113 -4.67 27.16 17.65
C PRO A 113 -5.48 26.89 16.36
N THR A 114 -5.22 27.63 15.30
CA THR A 114 -5.97 27.62 14.02
C THR A 114 -5.15 27.21 12.80
N LYS A 115 -3.82 27.01 12.92
CA LYS A 115 -2.96 26.52 11.83
C LYS A 115 -1.93 25.54 12.40
N LYS A 116 -2.15 24.25 12.15
CA LYS A 116 -1.29 23.15 12.59
C LYS A 116 -0.18 22.88 11.58
N GLU A 117 0.62 23.89 11.30
CA GLU A 117 1.81 23.75 10.47
C GLU A 117 3.01 23.47 11.39
N VAL A 118 3.89 22.55 10.97
CA VAL A 118 5.09 22.18 11.73
C VAL A 118 6.29 22.41 10.84
N SER A 119 7.29 23.10 11.37
CA SER A 119 8.61 23.19 10.75
C SER A 119 9.48 22.10 11.37
N LEU A 120 9.82 21.10 10.57
CA LEU A 120 10.75 20.05 11.00
C LEU A 120 12.18 20.49 10.70
N LEU A 121 13.07 20.33 11.67
CA LEU A 121 14.49 20.43 11.39
C LEU A 121 14.82 19.31 10.39
N ASN A 122 15.45 19.63 9.26
CA ASN A 122 15.75 18.67 8.18
C ASN A 122 14.51 18.05 7.51
N GLN A 123 13.41 18.81 7.37
CA GLN A 123 12.18 18.35 6.72
C GLN A 123 12.43 17.69 5.35
N GLU A 124 13.31 18.24 4.52
CA GLU A 124 13.61 17.72 3.18
C GLU A 124 14.20 16.30 3.25
N ILE A 125 15.20 16.10 4.11
CA ILE A 125 15.84 14.80 4.33
C ILE A 125 14.83 13.77 4.84
N ILE A 126 13.97 14.16 5.78
CA ILE A 126 12.91 13.28 6.30
C ILE A 126 11.94 12.88 5.19
N ILE A 127 11.52 13.82 4.35
CA ILE A 127 10.62 13.54 3.23
C ILE A 127 11.28 12.59 2.23
N GLU A 128 12.55 12.81 1.88
CA GLU A 128 13.30 11.95 0.96
C GLU A 128 13.43 10.52 1.51
N MET A 129 13.73 10.36 2.79
CA MET A 129 13.78 9.03 3.44
C MET A 129 12.42 8.32 3.36
N ILE A 130 11.34 9.02 3.70
CA ILE A 130 9.99 8.46 3.63
C ILE A 130 9.62 8.09 2.19
N GLN A 131 9.92 8.96 1.21
CA GLN A 131 9.65 8.70 -0.20
C GLN A 131 10.39 7.44 -0.68
N SER A 132 11.67 7.32 -0.34
CA SER A 132 12.52 6.18 -0.75
C SER A 132 11.98 4.87 -0.21
N GLU A 133 11.60 4.83 1.08
CA GLU A 133 11.04 3.62 1.68
C GLU A 133 9.66 3.28 1.10
N VAL A 134 8.79 4.29 0.93
CA VAL A 134 7.46 4.07 0.32
C VAL A 134 7.60 3.54 -1.09
N GLU A 135 8.51 4.10 -1.89
CA GLU A 135 8.78 3.64 -3.25
C GLU A 135 9.28 2.20 -3.27
N LEU A 136 10.28 1.88 -2.43
CA LEU A 136 10.82 0.53 -2.29
C LEU A 136 9.73 -0.47 -1.92
N LYS A 137 8.89 -0.13 -0.94
CA LYS A 137 7.81 -1.00 -0.47
C LYS A 137 6.75 -1.23 -1.55
N LEU A 138 6.39 -0.20 -2.30
CA LEU A 138 5.42 -0.30 -3.40
C LEU A 138 5.96 -1.15 -4.55
N ARG A 139 7.22 -0.97 -4.94
CA ARG A 139 7.88 -1.78 -5.98
C ARG A 139 7.91 -3.25 -5.58
N ASN A 140 8.38 -3.56 -4.38
CA ASN A 140 8.44 -4.93 -3.87
C ASN A 140 7.05 -5.61 -3.82
N ALA A 141 6.02 -4.88 -3.39
CA ALA A 141 4.65 -5.38 -3.38
C ALA A 141 4.10 -5.62 -4.79
N ASN A 142 4.45 -4.77 -5.75
CA ASN A 142 4.03 -4.89 -7.14
C ASN A 142 4.75 -6.03 -7.89
N ASP A 143 6.04 -6.23 -7.62
CA ASP A 143 6.81 -7.34 -8.19
C ASP A 143 6.25 -8.67 -7.73
N THR A 144 6.02 -8.82 -6.41
CA THR A 144 5.40 -10.03 -5.83
C THR A 144 4.07 -10.37 -6.49
N ARG A 145 3.25 -9.35 -6.79
CA ARG A 145 1.97 -9.53 -7.49
C ARG A 145 2.18 -10.02 -8.93
N THR A 146 3.09 -9.39 -9.66
CA THR A 146 3.37 -9.76 -11.06
C THR A 146 3.81 -11.22 -11.17
N PHE A 147 4.67 -11.69 -10.26
CA PHE A 147 5.07 -13.09 -10.20
C PHE A 147 3.91 -14.06 -9.90
N GLN A 148 2.99 -13.68 -9.01
CA GLN A 148 1.80 -14.49 -8.70
C GLN A 148 0.81 -14.55 -9.87
N GLU A 149 0.57 -13.43 -10.55
CA GLU A 149 -0.30 -13.36 -11.73
C GLU A 149 0.24 -14.26 -12.85
N GLN A 150 1.55 -14.20 -13.14
CA GLN A 150 2.18 -15.07 -14.15
C GLN A 150 2.09 -16.57 -13.81
N LYS A 151 2.22 -16.94 -12.53
CA LYS A 151 2.09 -18.35 -12.10
C LYS A 151 0.67 -18.88 -12.25
N VAL A 152 -0.35 -18.08 -11.92
CA VAL A 152 -1.76 -18.46 -12.08
C VAL A 152 -2.11 -18.62 -13.56
N GLU A 153 -1.65 -17.72 -14.41
CA GLU A 153 -1.89 -17.76 -15.86
C GLU A 153 -1.21 -18.99 -16.51
N TYR A 154 -0.02 -19.35 -16.05
CA TYR A 154 0.66 -20.59 -16.45
C TYR A 154 -0.10 -21.86 -16.02
N ILE A 155 -0.62 -21.92 -14.79
CA ILE A 155 -1.40 -23.07 -14.30
C ILE A 155 -2.74 -23.17 -15.06
N GLN A 156 -3.37 -22.03 -15.36
CA GLN A 156 -4.64 -22.00 -16.08
C GLN A 156 -4.47 -22.47 -17.54
N SER A 157 -3.39 -22.04 -18.20
CA SER A 157 -3.07 -22.46 -19.58
C SER A 157 -2.71 -23.94 -19.67
N THR A 158 -1.94 -24.48 -18.72
CA THR A 158 -1.64 -25.93 -18.67
C THR A 158 -2.89 -26.78 -18.39
N LEU A 159 -3.76 -26.37 -17.45
CA LEU A 159 -5.01 -27.09 -17.18
C LEU A 159 -6.01 -27.04 -18.35
N THR A 160 -5.98 -25.97 -19.15
CA THR A 160 -6.84 -25.84 -20.34
C THR A 160 -6.31 -26.70 -21.49
N SER A 161 -4.98 -26.81 -21.65
CA SER A 161 -4.35 -27.66 -22.67
C SER A 161 -4.46 -29.17 -22.37
N LEU A 162 -4.64 -29.55 -21.11
CA LEU A 162 -4.83 -30.96 -20.70
C LEU A 162 -6.28 -31.45 -20.86
N ARG A 163 -7.22 -30.59 -21.25
CA ARG A 163 -8.64 -30.94 -21.46
C ARG A 163 -9.01 -31.13 -22.94
N SER A 164 -8.07 -30.98 -23.87
CA SER A 164 -8.27 -31.34 -25.28
C SER A 164 -7.78 -32.77 -25.54
N ASP A 165 -8.72 -33.71 -25.59
CA ASP A 165 -8.49 -35.08 -26.08
C ASP A 165 -7.98 -35.09 -27.55
N PRO A 166 -7.26 -36.15 -27.97
CA PRO A 166 -6.60 -36.21 -29.26
C PRO A 166 -7.59 -36.32 -30.45
N PRO A 167 -7.18 -35.93 -31.67
CA PRO A 167 -8.00 -36.18 -32.86
C PRO A 167 -8.08 -37.69 -33.11
N VAL A 168 -9.30 -38.21 -33.11
CA VAL A 168 -9.64 -39.58 -33.51
C VAL A 168 -9.12 -39.84 -34.94
N SER A 169 -8.25 -40.84 -35.06
CA SER A 169 -7.74 -41.38 -36.31
C SER A 169 -8.87 -41.89 -37.23
N PRO A 170 -8.80 -41.72 -38.55
CA PRO A 170 -9.79 -42.28 -39.47
C PRO A 170 -9.55 -43.78 -39.70
N THR A 171 -10.59 -44.58 -39.48
CA THR A 171 -10.68 -46.02 -39.78
C THR A 171 -10.68 -46.27 -41.30
N PRO A 172 -9.98 -47.30 -41.82
CA PRO A 172 -10.05 -47.65 -43.25
C PRO A 172 -11.33 -48.44 -43.56
N SER A 173 -12.16 -47.92 -44.46
CA SER A 173 -13.37 -48.59 -44.97
C SER A 173 -13.01 -49.68 -45.98
N GLY A 174 -13.56 -50.87 -45.79
CA GLY A 174 -13.32 -52.08 -46.57
C GLY A 174 -13.87 -52.04 -48.00
N GLN A 175 -13.20 -52.82 -48.86
CA GLN A 175 -13.61 -53.19 -50.21
C GLN A 175 -14.82 -54.14 -50.20
N LYS A 176 -15.70 -54.01 -51.21
CA LYS A 176 -16.19 -55.06 -52.18
C LYS A 176 -17.58 -54.65 -52.79
N PRO A 177 -18.10 -55.31 -53.84
CA PRO A 177 -17.73 -55.19 -55.26
C PRO A 177 -18.99 -55.08 -56.18
N GLN A 178 -18.83 -55.34 -57.48
CA GLN A 178 -19.83 -55.67 -58.54
C GLN A 178 -20.23 -54.52 -59.48
N LYS A 179 -20.64 -54.79 -60.74
CA LYS A 179 -20.36 -55.77 -61.81
C LYS A 179 -21.37 -55.37 -62.91
N VAL A 180 -20.91 -55.44 -64.17
CA VAL A 180 -21.68 -55.32 -65.43
C VAL A 180 -22.08 -53.91 -65.83
#